data_AF-A0A7S1IUH3-F1
#
_entry.id   AF-A0A7S1IUH3-F1
#
_cell.length_a   1.000
_cell.length_b   1.000
_cell.length_c   1.000
_cell.angle_alpha   90.00
_cell.angle_beta   90.00
_cell.angle_gamma   90.00
#
_symmetry.space_group_name_H-M   'P 1'
#
loop_
_entity.id
_entity.type
_entity.pdbx_description
1 polymer ?
#
loop_
_entity_poly.entity_id
_entity_poly.type
_entity_poly.pdbx_seq_one_letter_code
_entity_poly.pdbx_strand_id
1 'polypeptide(L)'
;RTSRRDLQAQFPMVDFCLVTHDEDKWRFGPNGEPPSQVQRRAVQFAHWLIARPEMEIAVVSHFTFLVKLLKALNWPRKRHSFDNCECKTLLLEIPADYSAPGPEGGTPASET
;
A
#
# COMPACT_ATOMS: atom_id res chain seq x y z
N ARG A 1 -5.75 -22.17 -2.47
CA ARG A 1 -5.41 -20.99 -1.63
C ARG A 1 -6.12 -21.18 -0.29
N THR A 2 -5.50 -20.79 0.81
CA THR A 2 -6.07 -20.89 2.17
C THR A 2 -7.00 -19.70 2.41
N SER A 3 -8.16 -19.90 3.04
CA SER A 3 -9.11 -18.82 3.32
C SER A 3 -8.58 -17.87 4.40
N ARG A 4 -9.10 -16.64 4.44
CA ARG A 4 -8.77 -15.66 5.49
C ARG A 4 -9.12 -16.20 6.88
N ARG A 5 -10.27 -16.87 7.07
CA ARG A 5 -10.64 -17.51 8.35
C ARG A 5 -9.64 -18.55 8.80
N ASP A 6 -9.18 -19.42 7.89
CA ASP A 6 -8.20 -20.45 8.21
C ASP A 6 -6.85 -19.82 8.59
N LEU A 7 -6.44 -18.74 7.90
CA LEU A 7 -5.24 -17.98 8.25
C LEU A 7 -5.38 -17.29 9.61
N GLN A 8 -6.55 -16.71 9.90
CA GLN A 8 -6.83 -16.07 11.19
C GLN A 8 -6.78 -17.08 12.34
N ALA A 9 -7.28 -18.30 12.13
CA ALA A 9 -7.18 -19.37 13.12
C ALA A 9 -5.72 -19.82 13.34
N GLN A 10 -4.91 -19.88 12.27
CA GLN A 10 -3.49 -20.25 12.35
C GLN A 10 -2.60 -19.15 12.94
N PHE A 11 -2.92 -17.89 12.71
CA PHE A 11 -2.13 -16.73 13.10
C PHE A 11 -2.98 -15.74 13.92
N PRO A 12 -3.36 -16.11 15.16
CA PRO A 12 -4.27 -15.29 15.96
C PRO A 12 -3.68 -13.93 16.37
N MET A 13 -2.36 -13.75 16.29
CA MET A 13 -1.70 -12.47 16.55
C MET A 13 -1.77 -11.48 15.38
N VAL A 14 -2.18 -11.92 14.19
CA VAL A 14 -2.28 -11.07 13.01
C VAL A 14 -3.69 -10.50 12.93
N ASP A 15 -3.78 -9.17 12.79
CA ASP A 15 -5.06 -8.51 12.57
C ASP A 15 -5.47 -8.60 11.09
N PHE A 16 -6.61 -9.23 10.84
CA PHE A 16 -7.22 -9.36 9.52
C PHE A 16 -8.42 -8.43 9.31
N CYS A 17 -8.72 -7.49 10.21
CA CYS A 17 -9.92 -6.66 10.17
C CYS A 17 -10.05 -5.81 8.89
N LEU A 18 -8.94 -5.46 8.24
CA LEU A 18 -8.94 -4.70 6.99
C LEU A 18 -9.15 -5.59 5.74
N VAL A 19 -9.13 -6.92 5.89
CA VAL A 19 -9.36 -7.87 4.80
C VAL A 19 -10.87 -8.15 4.70
N THR A 20 -11.50 -7.58 3.68
CA THR A 20 -12.96 -7.62 3.50
C THR A 20 -13.50 -8.90 2.87
N HIS A 21 -12.63 -9.77 2.37
CA HIS A 21 -13.01 -10.95 1.60
C HIS A 21 -12.36 -12.20 2.18
N ASP A 22 -13.15 -13.27 2.31
CA ASP A 22 -12.66 -14.53 2.88
C ASP A 22 -11.79 -15.32 1.89
N GLU A 23 -12.18 -15.28 0.63
CA GLU A 23 -11.44 -15.85 -0.49
C GLU A 23 -10.60 -14.79 -1.20
N ASP A 24 -9.44 -15.21 -1.69
CA ASP A 24 -8.58 -14.36 -2.49
C ASP A 24 -9.17 -14.16 -3.88
N LYS A 25 -9.89 -13.05 -4.04
CA LYS A 25 -10.50 -12.66 -5.30
C LYS A 25 -9.43 -12.10 -6.23
N TRP A 26 -9.10 -12.86 -7.27
CA TRP A 26 -8.37 -12.35 -8.40
C TRP A 26 -9.24 -11.32 -9.13
N ARG A 27 -9.03 -10.03 -8.84
CA ARG A 27 -9.90 -8.93 -9.30
C ARG A 27 -9.75 -8.61 -10.79
N PHE A 28 -8.74 -9.14 -11.46
CA PHE A 28 -8.37 -8.74 -12.81
C PHE A 28 -8.45 -9.92 -13.77
N GLY A 29 -8.81 -9.71 -15.04
CA GLY A 29 -8.84 -10.79 -16.01
C GLY A 29 -7.44 -11.33 -16.36
N PRO A 30 -7.31 -12.07 -17.48
CA PRO A 30 -6.04 -12.56 -18.00
C PRO A 30 -4.99 -11.45 -18.19
N ASN A 31 -5.45 -10.21 -18.41
CA ASN A 31 -4.60 -9.04 -18.67
C ASN A 31 -4.01 -8.42 -17.39
N GLY A 32 -4.34 -8.94 -16.21
CA GLY A 32 -3.83 -8.42 -14.93
C GLY A 32 -4.32 -7.01 -14.59
N GLU A 33 -3.72 -6.43 -13.56
CA GLU A 33 -4.09 -5.10 -13.07
C GLU A 33 -3.47 -3.97 -13.92
N PRO A 34 -4.25 -2.95 -14.32
CA PRO A 34 -3.69 -1.78 -14.98
C PRO A 34 -2.69 -1.03 -14.10
N PRO A 35 -1.52 -0.60 -14.62
CA PRO A 35 -0.51 0.12 -13.84
C PRO A 35 -1.00 1.41 -13.14
N SER A 36 -2.02 2.06 -13.71
CA SER A 36 -2.67 3.25 -13.14
C SER A 36 -3.47 2.92 -11.88
N GLN A 37 -4.12 1.74 -11.81
CA GLN A 37 -4.85 1.31 -10.63
C GLN A 37 -3.89 0.97 -9.48
N VAL A 38 -2.76 0.31 -9.78
CA VAL A 38 -1.69 0.07 -8.80
C VAL A 38 -1.14 1.39 -8.26
N GLN A 39 -0.89 2.37 -9.13
CA GLN A 39 -0.41 3.70 -8.74
C GLN A 39 -1.41 4.40 -7.81
N ARG A 40 -2.70 4.37 -8.13
CA ARG A 40 -3.76 4.97 -7.29
C ARG A 40 -3.80 4.32 -5.91
N ARG A 41 -3.72 2.99 -5.82
CA ARG A 41 -3.68 2.29 -4.53
C ARG A 41 -2.41 2.61 -3.73
N ALA A 42 -1.27 2.75 -4.39
CA ALA A 42 -0.03 3.14 -3.73
C ALA A 42 -0.13 4.54 -3.08
N VAL A 43 -0.80 5.49 -3.74
CA VAL A 43 -1.08 6.83 -3.18
C VAL A 43 -2.04 6.73 -1.99
N GLN A 44 -3.15 6.00 -2.13
CA GLN A 44 -4.09 5.78 -1.02
C GLN A 44 -3.41 5.12 0.18
N PHE A 45 -2.55 4.13 -0.07
CA PHE A 45 -1.79 3.44 0.97
C PHE A 45 -0.76 4.36 1.63
N ALA A 46 -0.10 5.25 0.88
CA ALA A 46 0.79 6.25 1.45
C ALA A 46 0.05 7.20 2.42
N HIS A 47 -1.13 7.68 2.04
CA HIS A 47 -1.96 8.48 2.95
C HIS A 47 -2.39 7.69 4.19
N TRP A 48 -2.77 6.43 4.02
CA TRP A 48 -3.12 5.56 5.14
C TRP A 48 -1.93 5.35 6.09
N LEU A 49 -0.72 5.13 5.57
CA LEU A 49 0.51 5.00 6.36
C LEU A 49 0.80 6.27 7.15
N ILE A 50 0.67 7.44 6.54
CA ILE A 50 0.95 8.73 7.21
C ILE A 50 -0.08 9.00 8.33
N ALA A 51 -1.31 8.51 8.20
CA ALA A 51 -2.35 8.66 9.22
C ALA A 51 -2.24 7.67 10.39
N ARG A 52 -1.24 6.76 10.37
CA ARG A 52 -1.07 5.76 11.41
C ARG A 52 -0.50 6.38 12.70
N PRO A 53 -0.98 5.97 13.88
CA PRO A 53 -0.37 6.36 15.15
C PRO A 53 0.96 5.64 15.43
N GLU A 54 1.27 4.54 14.74
CA GLU A 54 2.51 3.81 14.91
C GLU A 54 3.73 4.57 14.37
N MET A 55 4.81 4.59 15.17
CA MET A 55 6.06 5.26 14.81
C MET A 55 6.98 4.42 13.92
N GLU A 56 6.90 3.09 14.06
CA GLU A 56 7.74 2.14 13.33
C GLU A 56 6.86 1.11 12.63
N ILE A 57 6.84 1.14 11.30
CA ILE A 57 5.98 0.28 10.48
C ILE A 57 6.84 -0.48 9.47
N ALA A 58 6.70 -1.80 9.45
CA ALA A 58 7.28 -2.64 8.41
C ALA A 58 6.24 -2.90 7.31
N VAL A 59 6.59 -2.57 6.07
CA VAL A 59 5.77 -2.87 4.88
C VAL A 59 6.43 -3.99 4.09
N VAL A 60 5.79 -5.16 4.03
CA VAL A 60 6.24 -6.31 3.24
C VAL A 60 5.38 -6.42 1.98
N SER A 61 5.98 -6.28 0.81
CA SER A 61 5.26 -6.26 -0.47
C SER A 61 6.16 -6.64 -1.64
N HIS A 62 5.56 -6.79 -2.82
CA HIS A 62 6.27 -7.01 -4.08
C HIS A 62 6.96 -5.75 -4.61
N PHE A 63 8.05 -5.96 -5.34
CA PHE A 63 8.90 -4.94 -5.96
C PHE A 63 8.10 -3.84 -6.67
N THR A 64 7.20 -4.22 -7.59
CA THR A 64 6.46 -3.27 -8.42
C THR A 64 5.59 -2.33 -7.59
N PHE A 65 4.96 -2.83 -6.53
CA PHE A 65 4.15 -2.02 -5.63
C PHE A 65 5.04 -1.11 -4.76
N LEU A 66 6.15 -1.62 -4.23
CA LEU A 66 7.10 -0.82 -3.44
C LEU A 66 7.64 0.37 -4.25
N VAL A 67 8.00 0.17 -5.52
CA VAL A 67 8.41 1.27 -6.42
C VAL A 67 7.33 2.34 -6.54
N LYS A 68 6.05 1.94 -6.66
CA LYS A 68 4.92 2.86 -6.80
C LYS A 68 4.63 3.61 -5.50
N LEU A 69 4.78 2.93 -4.36
CA LEU A 69 4.67 3.52 -3.03
C LEU A 69 5.78 4.54 -2.78
N LEU A 70 7.03 4.20 -3.06
CA LEU A 70 8.15 5.14 -2.92
C LEU A 70 8.00 6.37 -3.81
N LYS A 71 7.42 6.21 -5.00
CA LYS A 71 7.06 7.36 -5.86
C LYS A 71 5.98 8.24 -5.23
N ALA A 72 4.97 7.64 -4.61
CA ALA A 72 3.89 8.37 -3.93
C ALA A 72 4.40 9.14 -2.70
N LEU A 73 5.43 8.63 -2.03
CA LEU A 73 6.10 9.27 -0.90
C LEU A 73 7.21 10.26 -1.32
N ASN A 74 7.28 10.62 -2.61
CA ASN A 74 8.30 11.50 -3.19
C ASN A 74 9.76 11.09 -2.89
N TRP A 75 10.01 9.78 -2.70
CA TRP A 75 11.34 9.28 -2.39
C TRP A 75 12.25 9.23 -3.65
N PRO A 76 13.55 9.52 -3.56
CA PRO A 76 14.44 9.57 -4.72
C PRO A 76 14.47 8.29 -5.55
N ARG A 77 14.37 8.43 -6.89
CA ARG A 77 14.31 7.30 -7.84
C ARG A 77 15.48 6.31 -7.75
N LYS A 78 16.68 6.79 -7.39
CA LYS A 78 17.87 5.95 -7.21
C LYS A 78 17.69 4.86 -6.13
N ARG A 79 16.71 5.02 -5.24
CA ARG A 79 16.41 4.09 -4.14
C ARG A 79 15.22 3.16 -4.43
N HIS A 80 14.70 3.14 -5.67
CA HIS A 80 13.53 2.34 -6.03
C HIS A 80 13.87 0.88 -6.38
N SER A 81 15.14 0.50 -6.49
CA SER A 81 15.53 -0.90 -6.73
C SER A 81 15.41 -1.71 -5.45
N PHE A 82 14.77 -2.89 -5.50
CA PHE A 82 14.79 -3.87 -4.41
C PHE A 82 15.18 -5.24 -4.92
N ASP A 83 16.08 -5.91 -4.21
CA ASP A 83 16.31 -7.35 -4.36
C ASP A 83 15.30 -8.17 -3.53
N ASN A 84 15.23 -9.47 -3.79
CA ASN A 84 14.36 -10.37 -3.02
C ASN A 84 14.76 -10.36 -1.53
N CYS A 85 13.77 -10.15 -0.66
CA CYS A 85 13.96 -10.02 0.78
C CYS A 85 14.85 -8.84 1.20
N GLU A 86 15.12 -7.88 0.31
CA GLU A 86 15.84 -6.67 0.70
C GLU A 86 14.97 -5.77 1.58
N CYS A 87 15.50 -5.38 2.74
CA CYS A 87 14.88 -4.41 3.63
C CYS A 87 15.54 -3.04 3.45
N LYS A 88 14.72 -1.98 3.34
CA LYS A 88 15.20 -0.60 3.35
C LYS A 88 14.42 0.19 4.38
N THR A 89 15.14 0.99 5.15
CA THR A 89 14.56 1.90 6.13
C THR A 89 14.29 3.27 5.51
N LEU A 90 13.12 3.82 5.79
CA LEU A 90 12.71 5.15 5.36
C LEU A 90 12.27 5.96 6.58
N LEU A 91 12.75 7.20 6.64
CA LEU A 91 12.25 8.19 7.60
C LEU A 91 11.18 9.03 6.89
N LEU A 92 9.96 9.02 7.43
CA LEU A 92 8.88 9.87 6.97
C LEU A 92 8.76 11.04 7.93
N GLU A 93 9.09 12.24 7.44
CA GLU A 93 8.87 13.48 8.17
C GLU A 93 7.45 13.97 7.86
N ILE A 94 6.57 13.89 8.85
CA ILE A 94 5.16 14.27 8.71
C ILE A 94 4.99 15.64 9.37
N PRO A 95 4.56 16.68 8.62
CA PRO A 95 4.24 17.98 9.20
C PRO A 95 3.16 17.86 10.27
N ALA A 96 3.26 18.64 11.34
CA ALA A 96 2.33 18.58 12.48
C ALA A 96 0.87 18.95 12.09
N ASP A 97 0.68 19.68 10.99
CA ASP A 97 -0.60 20.09 10.44
C ASP A 97 -1.11 19.17 9.31
N TYR A 98 -0.40 18.08 9.01
CA TYR A 98 -0.81 17.16 7.96
C TYR A 98 -2.08 16.40 8.35
N SER A 99 -3.15 16.62 7.59
CA SER A 99 -4.35 15.77 7.61
C SER A 99 -4.38 14.94 6.34
N ALA A 100 -4.42 13.61 6.48
CA ALA A 100 -4.61 12.74 5.34
C ALA A 100 -5.93 13.08 4.62
N PRO A 101 -5.94 13.17 3.27
CA PRO A 101 -7.18 13.34 2.53
C PRO A 101 -8.11 12.15 2.80
N GLY A 102 -9.40 12.44 2.99
CA GLY A 102 -10.41 11.40 3.15
C GLY A 102 -10.46 10.46 1.92
N PRO A 103 -11.06 9.26 2.06
CA PRO A 103 -11.03 8.20 1.04
C PRO A 103 -11.60 8.59 -0.35
N GLU A 104 -12.25 9.75 -0.47
CA GLU A 104 -12.96 10.26 -1.65
C GLU A 104 -12.14 11.28 -2.50
N GLY A 105 -10.96 11.71 -2.06
CA GLY A 105 -10.23 12.83 -2.69
C GLY A 105 -9.29 12.44 -3.83
N GLY A 106 -9.79 12.26 -5.06
CA GLY A 106 -8.90 12.02 -6.20
C GLY A 106 -9.57 11.81 -7.55
N THR A 107 -10.52 12.67 -7.94
CA THR A 107 -10.86 12.84 -9.36
C THR A 107 -9.83 13.76 -9.98
N PRO A 108 -9.02 13.35 -10.98
CA PRO A 108 -8.22 14.32 -11.72
C PRO A 108 -9.20 15.23 -12.47
N ALA A 109 -9.09 16.54 -12.24
CA ALA A 109 -9.77 17.53 -13.05
C ALA A 109 -9.39 17.26 -14.51
N SER A 110 -10.40 16.92 -15.31
CA SER A 110 -10.33 16.92 -16.75
C SER A 110 -10.05 18.36 -17.19
N GLU A 111 -8.82 18.65 -17.59
CA GLU A 111 -8.52 19.87 -18.33
C GLU A 111 -8.99 19.69 -19.78
N THR A 112 -9.77 20.69 -20.19
CA THR A 112 -10.32 20.97 -21.53
C THR A 112 -9.29 21.02 -22.64
#